data_AF-A0A7W1GGZ1-F1
#
_entry.id   AF-A0A7W1GGZ1-F1
#
_cell.length_a   1.000
_cell.length_b   1.000
_cell.length_c   1.000
_cell.angle_alpha   90.00
_cell.angle_beta   90.00
_cell.angle_gamma   90.00
#
_symmetry.space_group_name_H-M   'P 1'
#
loop_
_entity.id
_entity.type
_entity.pdbx_description
1 polymer ?
#
loop_
_entity_poly.entity_id
_entity_poly.type
_entity_poly.pdbx_seq_one_letter_code
_entity_poly.pdbx_strand_id
1 'polypeptide(L)'
;MANTPIKVIRVATSIPESFHPQAEYVFRFFSHLWGIPVSVSRYRPQAEKPDIIYSSNYQHRDQGAVYIPFNKQLYDAACRCDSVECDGLRLWSEAGAACASHDLVGSSYRLLTFLDEQQVPLDCLDRRGTFFSHALPVPRQQTAHLPLVDYHAQYLLQQLTRSRPDVVRSVVPKWPGGKKYAIAMTHDTDAVSLGAAKELATNLAKFVMQRDRTFLDMFASGVRYIGQPTGNPFFGFPLWREFEAHRQVRSCFYLYAKVVPLRNDINNCKSSVVEQRIDWQILRRLAADGWEFGFHAPIDSESKLESFVEGKRWIEEKLETPIHGLRHHYLALNWKQPHVSFRQHIDAGFRYDTSIAWKDIAGFRAATCHPFQPFDSEQGKPLDIYELPICLMDGNIINDTIDVSNSIEAGLGIIRTVKEQGGVAVLDWHTETACNAYNYKNYLTVLRHILEPLLEDGDAWIATPWEITQHWQHRSVKLEAA
;
A
#
# COMPACT_ATOMS: atom_id res chain seq x y z
N MET A 1 -23.42 9.72 28.75
CA MET A 1 -23.02 8.32 28.49
C MET A 1 -21.97 7.96 29.52
N ALA A 2 -22.19 6.92 30.32
CA ALA A 2 -21.27 6.54 31.39
C ALA A 2 -19.88 6.23 30.82
N ASN A 3 -18.84 6.88 31.35
CA ASN A 3 -17.43 6.56 31.14
C ASN A 3 -17.23 5.08 31.44
N THR A 4 -17.28 4.23 30.43
CA THR A 4 -16.74 2.88 30.54
C THR A 4 -15.23 3.09 30.60
N PRO A 5 -14.53 2.64 31.66
CA PRO A 5 -13.09 2.87 31.75
C PRO A 5 -12.42 2.30 30.49
N ILE A 6 -11.62 3.14 29.84
CA ILE A 6 -10.73 2.74 28.74
C ILE A 6 -9.91 1.57 29.27
N LYS A 7 -10.03 0.40 28.65
CA LYS A 7 -9.23 -0.77 29.01
C LYS A 7 -8.06 -0.88 28.05
N VAL A 8 -6.92 -0.35 28.48
CA VAL A 8 -5.62 -0.58 27.86
C VAL A 8 -5.32 -2.08 27.92
N ILE A 9 -4.91 -2.68 26.80
CA ILE A 9 -4.39 -4.06 26.77
C ILE A 9 -2.96 -4.03 27.29
N ARG A 10 -2.71 -4.73 28.40
CA ARG A 10 -1.39 -4.81 29.02
C ARG A 10 -0.62 -6.00 28.47
N VAL A 11 0.50 -5.72 27.84
CA VAL A 11 1.41 -6.74 27.30
C VAL A 11 2.65 -6.81 28.18
N ALA A 12 2.94 -7.99 28.70
CA ALA A 12 4.20 -8.29 29.36
C ALA A 12 5.11 -9.07 28.43
N THR A 13 6.35 -8.60 28.29
CA THR A 13 7.37 -9.18 27.41
C THR A 13 8.49 -9.81 28.23
N SER A 14 8.85 -11.05 27.91
CA SER A 14 9.98 -11.79 28.49
C SER A 14 10.80 -12.40 27.35
N ILE A 15 11.40 -11.53 26.55
CA ILE A 15 12.16 -11.85 25.34
C ILE A 15 13.56 -11.19 25.41
N PRO A 16 14.52 -11.55 24.55
CA PRO A 16 15.83 -10.88 24.54
C PRO A 16 15.70 -9.40 24.18
N GLU A 17 16.54 -8.56 24.79
CA GLU A 17 16.48 -7.08 24.69
C GLU A 17 16.50 -6.56 23.25
N SER A 18 17.25 -7.23 22.37
CA SER A 18 17.38 -6.87 20.95
C SER A 18 16.10 -7.00 20.12
N PHE A 19 15.06 -7.68 20.64
CA PHE A 19 13.78 -7.90 19.95
C PHE A 19 12.63 -7.05 20.51
N HIS A 20 12.87 -6.29 21.57
CA HIS A 20 11.85 -5.44 22.17
C HIS A 20 11.29 -4.38 21.22
N PRO A 21 12.11 -3.65 20.44
CA PRO A 21 11.58 -2.64 19.53
C PRO A 21 10.64 -3.19 18.46
N GLN A 22 10.95 -4.39 17.93
CA GLN A 22 10.13 -5.09 16.95
C GLN A 22 8.81 -5.55 17.56
N ALA A 23 8.85 -6.10 18.78
CA ALA A 23 7.65 -6.51 19.48
C ALA A 23 6.74 -5.30 19.78
N GLU A 24 7.31 -4.20 20.27
CA GLU A 24 6.57 -2.96 20.54
C GLU A 24 5.95 -2.41 19.26
N TYR A 25 6.69 -2.37 18.16
CA TYR A 25 6.20 -1.95 16.85
C TYR A 25 4.97 -2.75 16.40
N VAL A 26 5.02 -4.09 16.48
CA VAL A 26 3.88 -4.94 16.07
C VAL A 26 2.69 -4.78 17.02
N PHE A 27 2.91 -4.70 18.34
CA PHE A 27 1.81 -4.48 19.28
C PHE A 27 1.16 -3.11 19.12
N ARG A 28 1.93 -2.07 18.79
CA ARG A 28 1.39 -0.77 18.36
C ARG A 28 0.55 -0.94 17.10
N PHE A 29 1.04 -1.64 16.09
CA PHE A 29 0.25 -1.89 14.87
C PHE A 29 -1.06 -2.65 15.17
N PHE A 30 -1.03 -3.68 16.03
CA PHE A 30 -2.25 -4.37 16.47
C PHE A 30 -3.20 -3.46 17.25
N SER A 31 -2.70 -2.58 18.13
CA SER A 31 -3.50 -1.54 18.79
C SER A 31 -4.26 -0.69 17.77
N HIS A 32 -3.60 -0.30 16.69
CA HIS A 32 -4.23 0.40 15.58
C HIS A 32 -5.35 -0.42 14.92
N LEU A 33 -5.13 -1.70 14.63
CA LEU A 33 -6.14 -2.56 14.01
C LEU A 33 -7.34 -2.82 14.93
N TRP A 34 -7.13 -2.92 16.24
CA TRP A 34 -8.22 -3.12 17.20
C TRP A 34 -8.93 -1.83 17.57
N GLY A 35 -8.24 -0.69 17.48
CA GLY A 35 -8.68 0.57 18.06
C GLY A 35 -8.74 0.52 19.58
N ILE A 36 -7.80 -0.20 20.20
CA ILE A 36 -7.69 -0.39 21.63
C ILE A 36 -6.24 -0.07 22.03
N PRO A 37 -6.00 0.88 22.95
CA PRO A 37 -4.66 1.20 23.42
C PRO A 37 -3.92 -0.03 23.97
N VAL A 38 -2.62 -0.09 23.73
CA VAL A 38 -1.76 -1.17 24.22
C VAL A 38 -0.59 -0.56 25.00
N SER A 39 -0.31 -1.12 26.17
CA SER A 39 0.88 -0.82 26.96
C SER A 39 1.81 -2.02 26.97
N VAL A 40 3.00 -1.88 26.39
CA VAL A 40 4.03 -2.94 26.37
C VAL A 40 5.05 -2.67 27.46
N SER A 41 5.30 -3.67 28.31
CA SER A 41 6.26 -3.57 29.41
C SER A 41 7.04 -4.86 29.58
N ARG A 42 8.21 -4.79 30.24
CA ARG A 42 8.97 -5.99 30.62
C ARG A 42 8.21 -6.75 31.72
N TYR A 43 8.17 -8.07 31.60
CA TYR A 43 7.55 -8.94 32.60
C TYR A 43 8.20 -8.73 33.97
N ARG A 44 7.37 -8.53 35.00
CA ARG A 44 7.79 -8.45 36.40
C ARG A 44 6.84 -9.31 37.25
N PRO A 45 7.34 -10.24 38.09
CA PRO A 45 6.49 -11.11 38.89
C PRO A 45 5.50 -10.40 39.84
N GLN A 46 5.79 -9.15 40.21
CA GLN A 46 5.00 -8.34 41.15
C GLN A 46 4.20 -7.22 40.46
N ALA A 47 4.21 -7.15 39.13
CA ALA A 47 3.41 -6.17 38.40
C ALA A 47 1.93 -6.57 38.35
N GLU A 48 1.09 -5.63 37.91
CA GLU A 48 -0.30 -5.94 37.58
C GLU A 48 -0.39 -7.10 36.58
N LYS A 49 -1.44 -7.91 36.72
CA LYS A 49 -1.66 -9.10 35.88
C LYS A 49 -1.77 -8.68 34.40
N PRO A 50 -0.88 -9.15 33.51
CA PRO A 50 -0.94 -8.81 32.09
C PRO A 50 -2.12 -9.50 31.40
N ASP A 51 -2.55 -8.94 30.27
CA ASP A 51 -3.60 -9.49 29.43
C ASP A 51 -2.98 -10.39 28.33
N ILE A 52 -1.80 -10.02 27.83
CA ILE A 52 -0.96 -10.80 26.93
C ILE A 52 0.42 -11.01 27.56
N ILE A 53 0.97 -12.21 27.44
CA ILE A 53 2.38 -12.51 27.73
C ILE A 53 3.07 -12.95 26.45
N TYR A 54 4.07 -12.19 26.00
CA TYR A 54 4.95 -12.56 24.90
C TYR A 54 6.31 -13.00 25.44
N SER A 55 6.65 -14.28 25.32
CA SER A 55 7.74 -14.87 26.12
C SER A 55 8.47 -16.01 25.42
N SER A 56 9.77 -16.09 25.65
CA SER A 56 10.59 -17.27 25.29
C SER A 56 10.52 -18.40 26.33
N ASN A 57 9.99 -18.12 27.52
CA ASN A 57 9.82 -19.09 28.61
C ASN A 57 8.36 -19.55 28.72
N TYR A 58 8.15 -20.84 28.49
CA TYR A 58 6.85 -21.52 28.52
C TYR A 58 6.19 -21.55 29.91
N GLN A 59 6.97 -21.43 30.99
CA GLN A 59 6.45 -21.42 32.36
C GLN A 59 5.51 -20.23 32.64
N HIS A 60 5.52 -19.19 31.81
CA HIS A 60 4.60 -18.06 31.95
C HIS A 60 3.18 -18.32 31.39
N ARG A 61 2.92 -19.48 30.78
CA ARG A 61 1.62 -19.81 30.17
C ARG A 61 0.47 -19.93 31.19
N ASP A 62 0.76 -20.35 32.42
CA ASP A 62 -0.27 -20.67 33.45
C ASP A 62 -0.81 -19.44 34.20
N GLN A 63 -0.58 -18.24 33.69
CA GLN A 63 -0.94 -17.00 34.39
C GLN A 63 -2.35 -16.48 34.05
N GLY A 64 -3.13 -17.20 33.25
CA GLY A 64 -4.48 -16.78 32.83
C GLY A 64 -4.49 -15.54 31.94
N ALA A 65 -3.36 -15.24 31.30
CA ALA A 65 -3.20 -14.28 30.20
C ALA A 65 -3.13 -15.04 28.87
N VAL A 66 -3.36 -14.36 27.75
CA VAL A 66 -3.09 -14.97 26.43
C VAL A 66 -1.59 -15.07 26.24
N TYR A 67 -1.09 -16.29 26.08
CA TYR A 67 0.32 -16.56 25.88
C TYR A 67 0.67 -16.58 24.39
N ILE A 68 1.70 -15.84 24.00
CA ILE A 68 2.31 -15.87 22.67
C ILE A 68 3.76 -16.32 22.83
N PRO A 69 4.19 -17.43 22.20
CA PRO A 69 5.58 -17.85 22.25
C PRO A 69 6.46 -16.88 21.45
N PHE A 70 7.68 -16.65 21.92
CA PHE A 70 8.73 -15.98 21.15
C PHE A 70 9.55 -17.01 20.37
N ASN A 71 9.61 -16.85 19.05
CA ASN A 71 10.43 -17.65 18.16
C ASN A 71 11.45 -16.76 17.42
N LYS A 72 12.71 -16.81 17.86
CA LYS A 72 13.80 -16.05 17.25
C LYS A 72 13.99 -16.33 15.75
N GLN A 73 13.59 -17.50 15.26
CA GLN A 73 13.81 -17.89 13.87
C GLN A 73 12.99 -17.01 12.91
N LEU A 74 11.82 -16.53 13.31
CA LEU A 74 10.96 -15.71 12.44
C LEU A 74 11.60 -14.36 12.05
N TYR A 75 12.59 -13.91 12.83
CA TYR A 75 13.36 -12.70 12.55
C TYR A 75 14.56 -12.94 11.62
N ASP A 76 14.82 -14.19 11.25
CA ASP A 76 15.83 -14.58 10.27
C ASP A 76 15.18 -14.81 8.91
N ALA A 77 15.62 -14.09 7.87
CA ALA A 77 15.13 -14.23 6.51
C ALA A 77 15.14 -15.68 6.00
N ALA A 78 16.11 -16.50 6.43
CA ALA A 78 16.25 -17.90 6.02
C ALA A 78 15.19 -18.85 6.63
N CYS A 79 14.40 -18.38 7.60
CA CYS A 79 13.33 -19.18 8.21
C CYS A 79 12.25 -19.51 7.18
N ARG A 80 11.98 -20.80 7.02
CA ARG A 80 10.88 -21.28 6.16
C ARG A 80 9.57 -21.12 6.89
N CYS A 81 8.64 -20.41 6.27
CA CYS A 81 7.31 -20.17 6.79
C CYS A 81 6.26 -20.84 5.92
N ASP A 82 5.11 -21.13 6.52
CA ASP A 82 3.93 -21.66 5.86
C ASP A 82 2.68 -20.99 6.44
N SER A 83 1.56 -21.22 5.77
CA SER A 83 0.25 -20.77 6.21
C SER A 83 -0.54 -21.90 6.85
N VAL A 84 -1.26 -21.58 7.93
CA VAL A 84 -2.04 -22.54 8.71
C VAL A 84 -3.40 -21.94 9.05
N GLU A 85 -4.44 -22.75 8.90
CA GLU A 85 -5.80 -22.31 9.22
C GLU A 85 -6.09 -22.54 10.71
N CYS A 86 -6.51 -21.48 11.38
CA CYS A 86 -6.86 -21.46 12.80
C CYS A 86 -8.12 -20.61 12.98
N ASP A 87 -9.18 -21.19 13.54
CA ASP A 87 -10.47 -20.53 13.76
C ASP A 87 -11.04 -19.82 12.50
N GLY A 88 -10.84 -20.42 11.32
CA GLY A 88 -11.28 -19.88 10.03
C GLY A 88 -10.42 -18.72 9.48
N LEU A 89 -9.31 -18.40 10.16
CA LEU A 89 -8.33 -17.41 9.72
C LEU A 89 -7.04 -18.09 9.28
N ARG A 90 -6.40 -17.56 8.24
CA ARG A 90 -5.09 -18.04 7.80
C ARG A 90 -3.99 -17.27 8.52
N LEU A 91 -3.19 -17.97 9.31
CA LEU A 91 -2.04 -17.43 10.03
C LEU A 91 -0.76 -17.80 9.30
N TRP A 92 0.26 -16.98 9.47
CA TRP A 92 1.61 -17.17 8.97
C TRP A 92 2.52 -17.56 10.13
N SER A 93 3.30 -18.62 9.98
CA SER A 93 4.27 -19.05 11.00
C SER A 93 5.38 -19.88 10.38
N GLU A 94 6.37 -20.23 11.19
CA GLU A 94 7.39 -21.20 10.81
C GLU A 94 6.74 -22.53 10.37
N ALA A 95 7.31 -23.12 9.33
CA ALA A 95 6.77 -24.33 8.72
C ALA A 95 6.75 -25.48 9.75
N GLY A 96 5.60 -26.16 9.86
CA GLY A 96 5.41 -27.30 10.77
C GLY A 96 5.03 -26.92 12.21
N ALA A 97 4.80 -25.63 12.51
CA ALA A 97 4.26 -25.21 13.79
C ALA A 97 2.80 -25.65 13.99
N ALA A 98 2.42 -25.88 15.26
CA ALA A 98 1.04 -26.17 15.64
C ALA A 98 0.27 -24.87 15.94
N CYS A 99 -1.05 -24.87 15.76
CA CYS A 99 -1.92 -23.70 15.99
C CYS A 99 -1.69 -22.94 17.31
N ALA A 100 -1.38 -23.67 18.39
CA ALA A 100 -1.15 -23.10 19.72
C ALA A 100 0.28 -22.60 19.97
N SER A 101 1.19 -22.72 19.01
CA SER A 101 2.62 -22.38 19.14
C SER A 101 3.08 -21.27 18.21
N HIS A 102 2.18 -20.51 17.59
CA HIS A 102 2.54 -19.47 16.64
C HIS A 102 2.97 -18.17 17.31
N ASP A 103 4.17 -17.71 16.97
CA ASP A 103 4.64 -16.37 17.31
C ASP A 103 4.06 -15.35 16.32
N LEU A 104 2.82 -14.92 16.59
CA LEU A 104 2.10 -13.94 15.77
C LEU A 104 2.83 -12.59 15.69
N VAL A 105 3.65 -12.27 16.69
CA VAL A 105 4.38 -11.01 16.77
C VAL A 105 5.56 -11.05 15.80
N GLY A 106 6.39 -12.09 15.89
CA GLY A 106 7.51 -12.33 14.98
C GLY A 106 7.05 -12.51 13.54
N SER A 107 5.97 -13.26 13.31
CA SER A 107 5.40 -13.45 11.96
C SER A 107 4.88 -12.15 11.35
N SER A 108 4.23 -11.29 12.15
CA SER A 108 3.73 -10.00 11.66
C SER A 108 4.86 -9.02 11.36
N TYR A 109 5.89 -8.97 12.22
CA TYR A 109 7.10 -8.20 11.96
C TYR A 109 7.73 -8.62 10.63
N ARG A 110 7.93 -9.93 10.45
CA ARG A 110 8.50 -10.54 9.23
C ARG A 110 7.77 -10.13 7.96
N LEU A 111 6.43 -10.11 7.99
CA LEU A 111 5.61 -9.72 6.85
C LEU A 111 5.67 -8.21 6.58
N LEU A 112 5.54 -7.37 7.63
CA LEU A 112 5.60 -5.91 7.53
C LEU A 112 6.98 -5.39 7.11
N THR A 113 8.04 -6.17 7.30
CA THR A 113 9.42 -5.83 6.89
C THR A 113 9.92 -6.69 5.72
N PHE A 114 9.03 -7.40 5.02
CA PHE A 114 9.33 -8.14 3.79
C PHE A 114 10.45 -9.19 3.91
N LEU A 115 10.67 -9.80 5.09
CA LEU A 115 11.75 -10.78 5.26
C LEU A 115 11.57 -12.02 4.38
N ASP A 116 10.33 -12.39 4.05
CA ASP A 116 10.06 -13.49 3.12
C ASP A 116 10.54 -13.21 1.69
N GLU A 117 10.57 -11.94 1.28
CA GLU A 117 11.02 -11.55 -0.05
C GLU A 117 12.54 -11.68 -0.20
N GLN A 118 13.30 -11.72 0.90
CA GLN A 118 14.75 -11.98 0.86
C GLN A 118 15.09 -13.43 0.45
N GLN A 119 14.10 -14.32 0.42
CA GLN A 119 14.26 -15.69 -0.10
C GLN A 119 14.08 -15.76 -1.63
N VAL A 120 13.68 -14.67 -2.28
CA VAL A 120 13.56 -14.62 -3.74
C VAL A 120 14.95 -14.77 -4.39
N PRO A 121 15.13 -15.70 -5.35
CA PRO A 121 16.40 -15.86 -6.05
C PRO A 121 16.84 -14.57 -6.76
N LEU A 122 18.14 -14.26 -6.69
CA LEU A 122 18.70 -13.02 -7.25
C LEU A 122 18.50 -12.88 -8.77
N ASP A 123 18.42 -14.01 -9.49
CA ASP A 123 18.15 -14.06 -10.92
C ASP A 123 16.68 -13.82 -11.29
N CYS A 124 15.77 -13.89 -10.32
CA CYS A 124 14.37 -13.48 -10.48
C CYS A 124 14.16 -11.97 -10.27
N LEU A 125 15.12 -11.28 -9.65
CA LEU A 125 15.06 -9.84 -9.46
C LEU A 125 15.44 -9.13 -10.77
N ASP A 126 14.59 -8.20 -11.21
CA ASP A 126 14.98 -7.30 -12.28
C ASP A 126 15.94 -6.22 -11.78
N ARG A 127 16.46 -5.39 -12.70
CA ARG A 127 17.47 -4.36 -12.38
C ARG A 127 17.01 -3.32 -11.33
N ARG A 128 15.71 -3.25 -11.03
CA ARG A 128 15.11 -2.34 -10.05
C ARG A 128 14.93 -3.02 -8.69
N GLY A 129 15.31 -4.29 -8.56
CA GLY A 129 15.04 -5.10 -7.37
C GLY A 129 13.60 -5.59 -7.27
N THR A 130 12.77 -5.36 -8.29
CA THR A 130 11.39 -5.87 -8.32
C THR A 130 11.34 -7.27 -8.93
N PHE A 131 10.29 -8.02 -8.64
CA PHE A 131 10.12 -9.39 -9.12
C PHE A 131 8.63 -9.69 -9.36
N PHE A 132 8.38 -10.80 -10.05
CA PHE A 132 7.03 -11.34 -10.23
C PHE A 132 6.68 -12.27 -9.06
N SER A 133 5.41 -12.25 -8.65
CA SER A 133 4.91 -13.00 -7.49
C SER A 133 5.21 -14.50 -7.50
N HIS A 134 5.38 -15.12 -8.67
CA HIS A 134 5.76 -16.54 -8.79
C HIS A 134 7.18 -16.89 -8.28
N ALA A 135 8.03 -15.88 -8.06
CA ALA A 135 9.37 -16.08 -7.51
C ALA A 135 9.39 -16.15 -5.97
N LEU A 136 8.26 -15.86 -5.32
CA LEU A 136 8.11 -16.00 -3.87
C LEU A 136 8.19 -17.47 -3.43
N PRO A 137 8.54 -17.73 -2.17
CA PRO A 137 8.28 -19.03 -1.55
C PRO A 137 6.82 -19.44 -1.78
N VAL A 138 6.58 -20.70 -2.19
CA VAL A 138 5.25 -21.18 -2.61
C VAL A 138 4.13 -20.84 -1.61
N PRO A 139 4.29 -21.05 -0.28
CA PRO A 139 3.24 -20.66 0.67
C PRO A 139 2.95 -19.15 0.68
N ARG A 140 3.96 -18.30 0.45
CA ARG A 140 3.80 -16.84 0.42
C ARG A 140 3.10 -16.41 -0.86
N GLN A 141 3.42 -17.04 -1.99
CA GLN A 141 2.72 -16.85 -3.26
C GLN A 141 1.22 -17.19 -3.12
N GLN A 142 0.90 -18.34 -2.53
CA GLN A 142 -0.49 -18.79 -2.33
C GLN A 142 -1.31 -17.90 -1.39
N THR A 143 -0.65 -17.05 -0.61
CA THR A 143 -1.26 -16.12 0.36
C THR A 143 -1.05 -14.66 0.00
N ALA A 144 -0.53 -14.35 -1.19
CA ALA A 144 -0.23 -13.00 -1.64
C ALA A 144 -1.45 -12.06 -1.69
N HIS A 145 -2.64 -12.63 -1.82
CA HIS A 145 -3.94 -11.94 -1.86
C HIS A 145 -4.60 -11.80 -0.47
N LEU A 146 -3.94 -12.20 0.62
CA LEU A 146 -4.50 -12.18 1.98
C LEU A 146 -3.77 -11.17 2.88
N PRO A 147 -4.48 -10.38 3.70
CA PRO A 147 -3.89 -9.49 4.68
C PRO A 147 -3.55 -10.28 5.96
N LEU A 148 -2.53 -11.15 5.88
CA LEU A 148 -2.19 -12.08 6.96
C LEU A 148 -1.92 -11.38 8.31
N VAL A 149 -1.36 -10.17 8.31
CA VAL A 149 -1.11 -9.40 9.54
C VAL A 149 -2.43 -8.99 10.21
N ASP A 150 -3.42 -8.60 9.41
CA ASP A 150 -4.76 -8.29 9.90
C ASP A 150 -5.43 -9.53 10.51
N TYR A 151 -5.26 -10.68 9.86
CA TYR A 151 -5.74 -11.97 10.38
C TYR A 151 -5.03 -12.36 11.69
N HIS A 152 -3.73 -12.11 11.83
CA HIS A 152 -3.02 -12.32 13.10
C HIS A 152 -3.60 -11.46 14.22
N ALA A 153 -3.82 -10.17 13.94
CA ALA A 153 -4.41 -9.26 14.90
C ALA A 153 -5.83 -9.69 15.28
N GLN A 154 -6.65 -10.06 14.29
CA GLN A 154 -8.02 -10.54 14.50
C GLN A 154 -8.04 -11.80 15.36
N TYR A 155 -7.21 -12.79 15.03
CA TYR A 155 -7.10 -14.04 15.78
C TYR A 155 -6.67 -13.79 17.23
N LEU A 156 -5.66 -12.95 17.45
CA LEU A 156 -5.21 -12.61 18.80
C LEU A 156 -6.30 -11.91 19.62
N LEU A 157 -7.05 -10.98 19.02
CA LEU A 157 -8.17 -10.33 19.69
C LEU A 157 -9.30 -11.33 20.04
N GLN A 158 -9.55 -12.33 19.18
CA GLN A 158 -10.50 -13.40 19.48
C GLN A 158 -10.05 -14.24 20.68
N GLN A 159 -8.78 -14.61 20.77
CA GLN A 159 -8.24 -15.34 21.93
C GLN A 159 -8.34 -14.50 23.21
N LEU A 160 -8.03 -13.21 23.13
CA LEU A 160 -8.18 -12.28 24.26
C LEU A 160 -9.63 -12.18 24.72
N THR A 161 -10.56 -12.03 23.79
CA THR A 161 -11.99 -11.89 24.09
C THR A 161 -12.56 -13.12 24.82
N ARG A 162 -12.06 -14.32 24.52
CA ARG A 162 -12.47 -15.57 25.21
C ARG A 162 -12.11 -15.55 26.70
N SER A 163 -10.96 -14.96 27.05
CA SER A 163 -10.49 -14.85 28.45
C SER A 163 -10.96 -13.57 29.14
N ARG A 164 -11.19 -12.51 28.36
CA ARG A 164 -11.59 -11.16 28.79
C ARG A 164 -12.64 -10.56 27.85
N PRO A 165 -13.94 -10.91 28.00
CA PRO A 165 -15.02 -10.42 27.14
C PRO A 165 -15.22 -8.90 27.16
N ASP A 166 -14.67 -8.24 28.17
CA ASP A 166 -14.66 -6.79 28.34
C ASP A 166 -13.74 -6.04 27.37
N VAL A 167 -12.81 -6.74 26.70
CA VAL A 167 -11.83 -6.17 25.75
C VAL A 167 -12.42 -5.93 24.34
N VAL A 168 -13.68 -6.29 24.09
CA VAL A 168 -14.29 -6.25 22.74
C VAL A 168 -14.59 -4.84 22.21
N ARG A 169 -14.64 -3.83 23.07
CA ARG A 169 -15.07 -2.48 22.64
C ARG A 169 -13.88 -1.72 22.06
N SER A 170 -13.80 -1.67 20.73
CA SER A 170 -12.97 -0.70 20.02
C SER A 170 -13.30 0.70 20.56
N VAL A 171 -12.30 1.35 21.14
CA VAL A 171 -12.46 2.65 21.81
C VAL A 171 -12.30 3.78 20.80
N VAL A 172 -11.50 3.55 19.76
CA VAL A 172 -11.22 4.52 18.71
C VAL A 172 -11.61 3.94 17.34
N PRO A 173 -12.74 4.40 16.75
CA PRO A 173 -13.18 3.97 15.43
C PRO A 173 -12.06 4.07 14.39
N LYS A 174 -11.99 3.10 13.46
CA LYS A 174 -10.99 3.12 12.38
C LYS A 174 -11.20 4.30 11.44
N TRP A 175 -12.45 4.61 11.10
CA TRP A 175 -12.80 5.61 10.10
C TRP A 175 -13.80 6.64 10.66
N PRO A 176 -13.84 7.87 10.11
CA PRO A 176 -14.74 8.92 10.58
C PRO A 176 -16.21 8.58 10.30
N GLY A 177 -17.13 9.21 11.03
CA GLY A 177 -18.57 9.12 10.74
C GLY A 177 -19.19 7.73 10.86
N GLY A 178 -18.54 6.79 11.56
CA GLY A 178 -19.03 5.41 11.71
C GLY A 178 -18.82 4.52 10.49
N LYS A 179 -18.03 4.97 9.51
CA LYS A 179 -17.65 4.20 8.32
C LYS A 179 -16.85 2.96 8.73
N LYS A 180 -16.96 1.88 7.94
CA LYS A 180 -16.36 0.57 8.26
C LYS A 180 -15.07 0.30 7.47
N TYR A 181 -14.93 0.89 6.30
CA TYR A 181 -13.74 0.79 5.45
C TYR A 181 -13.53 2.10 4.68
N ALA A 182 -12.34 2.27 4.10
CA ALA A 182 -11.99 3.44 3.29
C ALA A 182 -11.63 3.04 1.85
N ILE A 183 -11.72 4.01 0.94
CA ILE A 183 -11.35 3.85 -0.47
C ILE A 183 -10.53 5.06 -0.88
N ALA A 184 -9.36 4.81 -1.44
CA ALA A 184 -8.50 5.83 -2.05
C ALA A 184 -8.33 5.51 -3.54
N MET A 185 -8.92 6.35 -4.40
CA MET A 185 -8.65 6.29 -5.83
C MET A 185 -7.36 7.05 -6.13
N THR A 186 -6.46 6.42 -6.87
CA THR A 186 -5.18 7.03 -7.26
C THR A 186 -4.84 6.71 -8.71
N HIS A 187 -4.00 7.56 -9.30
CA HIS A 187 -3.61 7.45 -10.70
C HIS A 187 -2.13 7.76 -10.89
N ASP A 188 -1.39 6.82 -11.46
CA ASP A 188 -0.06 7.08 -11.98
C ASP A 188 -0.10 7.75 -13.35
N THR A 189 0.64 8.85 -13.47
CA THR A 189 0.75 9.60 -14.73
C THR A 189 1.96 9.13 -15.53
N ASP A 190 1.83 7.96 -16.15
CA ASP A 190 2.89 7.33 -16.95
C ASP A 190 3.01 7.91 -18.36
N ALA A 191 1.89 8.39 -18.89
CA ALA A 191 1.88 9.10 -20.15
C ALA A 191 0.89 10.27 -20.13
N VAL A 192 1.35 11.44 -20.59
CA VAL A 192 0.54 12.66 -20.75
C VAL A 192 0.33 13.05 -22.20
N SER A 193 1.05 12.40 -23.14
CA SER A 193 0.94 12.73 -24.56
C SER A 193 1.22 11.54 -25.47
N LEU A 194 0.20 11.09 -26.19
CA LEU A 194 0.32 10.11 -27.27
C LEU A 194 1.21 10.61 -28.43
N GLY A 195 1.37 11.93 -28.57
CA GLY A 195 2.20 12.57 -29.59
C GLY A 195 3.65 12.79 -29.18
N ALA A 196 4.05 12.32 -27.98
CA ALA A 196 5.45 12.39 -27.56
C ALA A 196 6.34 11.53 -28.49
N ALA A 197 7.53 12.01 -28.81
CA ALA A 197 8.42 11.35 -29.77
C ALA A 197 8.75 9.89 -29.38
N LYS A 198 8.97 9.62 -28.08
CA LYS A 198 9.21 8.26 -27.57
C LYS A 198 7.97 7.36 -27.69
N GLU A 199 6.77 7.89 -27.48
CA GLU A 199 5.52 7.14 -27.67
C GLU A 199 5.32 6.77 -29.14
N LEU A 200 5.49 7.74 -30.05
CA LEU A 200 5.40 7.50 -31.49
C LEU A 200 6.38 6.43 -31.95
N ALA A 201 7.65 6.55 -31.56
CA ALA A 201 8.68 5.56 -31.90
C ALA A 201 8.34 4.17 -31.35
N THR A 202 7.86 4.10 -30.11
CA THR A 202 7.50 2.82 -29.46
C THR A 202 6.30 2.17 -30.14
N ASN A 203 5.24 2.94 -30.43
CA ASN A 203 4.04 2.42 -31.06
C ASN A 203 4.32 1.94 -32.49
N LEU A 204 5.16 2.67 -33.25
CA LEU A 204 5.60 2.20 -34.56
C LEU A 204 6.44 0.91 -34.46
N ALA A 205 7.38 0.83 -33.52
CA ALA A 205 8.19 -0.36 -33.31
C ALA A 205 7.33 -1.57 -32.92
N LYS A 206 6.37 -1.40 -32.00
CA LYS A 206 5.42 -2.45 -31.61
C LYS A 206 4.55 -2.90 -32.78
N PHE A 207 4.06 -1.97 -33.61
CA PHE A 207 3.33 -2.32 -34.83
C PHE A 207 4.19 -3.18 -35.77
N VAL A 208 5.44 -2.79 -36.03
CA VAL A 208 6.35 -3.55 -36.91
C VAL A 208 6.64 -4.95 -36.34
N MET A 209 6.85 -5.05 -35.03
CA MET A 209 7.20 -6.31 -34.35
C MET A 209 6.01 -7.25 -34.17
N GLN A 210 4.86 -6.73 -33.75
CA GLN A 210 3.68 -7.53 -33.35
C GLN A 210 2.62 -7.61 -34.44
N ARG A 211 2.65 -6.71 -35.43
CA ARG A 211 1.67 -6.57 -36.52
C ARG A 211 0.23 -6.31 -36.05
N ASP A 212 0.06 -5.81 -34.83
CA ASP A 212 -1.22 -5.40 -34.27
C ASP A 212 -1.57 -3.96 -34.71
N ARG A 213 -2.72 -3.82 -35.39
CA ARG A 213 -3.23 -2.54 -35.90
C ARG A 213 -3.50 -1.53 -34.79
N THR A 214 -3.76 -1.96 -33.55
CA THR A 214 -3.95 -1.08 -32.41
C THR A 214 -2.79 -0.08 -32.26
N PHE A 215 -1.54 -0.56 -32.39
CA PHE A 215 -0.36 0.31 -32.29
C PHE A 215 -0.18 1.23 -33.50
N LEU A 216 -0.63 0.81 -34.69
CA LEU A 216 -0.66 1.70 -35.87
C LEU A 216 -1.68 2.83 -35.69
N ASP A 217 -2.86 2.51 -35.15
CA ASP A 217 -3.91 3.51 -34.87
C ASP A 217 -3.46 4.49 -33.78
N MET A 218 -2.76 4.00 -32.75
CA MET A 218 -2.11 4.83 -31.74
C MET A 218 -1.04 5.74 -32.34
N PHE A 219 -0.17 5.22 -33.21
CA PHE A 219 0.83 6.02 -33.91
C PHE A 219 0.18 7.11 -34.77
N ALA A 220 -0.78 6.75 -35.61
CA ALA A 220 -1.49 7.68 -36.47
C ALA A 220 -2.24 8.75 -35.66
N SER A 221 -2.86 8.36 -34.54
CA SER A 221 -3.51 9.29 -33.61
C SER A 221 -2.48 10.20 -32.93
N GLY A 222 -1.35 9.66 -32.48
CA GLY A 222 -0.27 10.43 -31.87
C GLY A 222 0.28 11.52 -32.80
N VAL A 223 0.44 11.23 -34.09
CA VAL A 223 0.86 12.22 -35.10
C VAL A 223 -0.12 13.40 -35.17
N ARG A 224 -1.42 13.14 -35.04
CA ARG A 224 -2.45 14.20 -35.02
C ARG A 224 -2.36 15.10 -33.79
N TYR A 225 -1.90 14.55 -32.66
CA TYR A 225 -1.82 15.26 -31.37
C TYR A 225 -0.44 15.87 -31.08
N ILE A 226 0.51 15.87 -32.03
CA ILE A 226 1.80 16.55 -31.86
C ILE A 226 1.55 18.03 -31.58
N GLY A 227 1.99 18.50 -30.41
CA GLY A 227 1.83 19.90 -29.99
C GLY A 227 0.41 20.31 -29.61
N GLN A 228 -0.54 19.36 -29.48
CA GLN A 228 -1.93 19.60 -29.07
C GLN A 228 -2.23 18.92 -27.73
N PRO A 229 -1.87 19.53 -26.58
CA PRO A 229 -1.96 18.85 -25.30
C PRO A 229 -3.39 18.72 -24.75
N THR A 230 -4.26 19.69 -25.02
CA THR A 230 -5.62 19.74 -24.45
C THR A 230 -6.60 18.74 -25.07
N GLY A 231 -6.35 18.31 -26.31
CA GLY A 231 -7.14 17.28 -27.00
C GLY A 231 -6.52 15.89 -26.93
N ASN A 232 -5.38 15.74 -26.25
CA ASN A 232 -4.63 14.50 -26.26
C ASN A 232 -5.35 13.44 -25.40
N PRO A 233 -5.60 12.22 -25.91
CA PRO A 233 -6.28 11.17 -25.15
C PRO A 233 -5.50 10.70 -23.92
N PHE A 234 -4.16 10.88 -23.90
CA PHE A 234 -3.31 10.55 -22.76
C PHE A 234 -3.24 11.67 -21.73
N PHE A 235 -3.70 12.88 -22.07
CA PHE A 235 -3.93 13.93 -21.08
C PHE A 235 -5.25 13.65 -20.35
N GLY A 236 -5.29 12.57 -19.57
CA GLY A 236 -6.52 11.96 -19.03
C GLY A 236 -7.24 12.77 -17.94
N PHE A 237 -6.62 13.82 -17.39
CA PHE A 237 -7.16 14.58 -16.26
C PHE A 237 -8.60 15.09 -16.46
N PRO A 238 -9.00 15.66 -17.62
CA PRO A 238 -10.39 16.07 -17.83
C PRO A 238 -11.38 14.90 -17.86
N LEU A 239 -10.98 13.75 -18.40
CA LEU A 239 -11.81 12.54 -18.46
C LEU A 239 -12.00 11.94 -17.07
N TRP A 240 -10.92 11.88 -16.27
CA TRP A 240 -11.01 11.46 -14.87
C TRP A 240 -11.88 12.41 -14.05
N ARG A 241 -11.73 13.72 -14.25
CA ARG A 241 -12.62 14.71 -13.62
C ARG A 241 -14.08 14.44 -13.94
N GLU A 242 -14.42 14.21 -15.21
CA GLU A 242 -15.78 13.90 -15.63
C GLU A 242 -16.29 12.62 -14.96
N PHE A 243 -15.49 11.54 -15.00
CA PHE A 243 -15.83 10.28 -14.36
C PHE A 243 -16.08 10.44 -12.84
N GLU A 244 -15.22 11.16 -12.14
CA GLU A 244 -15.23 11.25 -10.68
C GLU A 244 -16.15 12.34 -10.11
N ALA A 245 -16.25 13.50 -10.77
CA ALA A 245 -17.03 14.62 -10.25
C ALA A 245 -18.51 14.29 -10.11
N HIS A 246 -19.07 13.56 -11.09
CA HIS A 246 -20.45 13.07 -11.04
C HIS A 246 -20.70 12.05 -9.92
N ARG A 247 -19.62 11.49 -9.36
CA ARG A 247 -19.61 10.42 -8.37
C ARG A 247 -19.17 10.90 -6.97
N GLN A 248 -18.93 12.20 -6.81
CA GLN A 248 -18.39 12.79 -5.57
C GLN A 248 -17.04 12.17 -5.12
N VAL A 249 -16.27 11.62 -6.06
CA VAL A 249 -14.93 11.10 -5.81
C VAL A 249 -13.91 12.22 -6.05
N ARG A 250 -12.85 12.23 -5.26
CA ARG A 250 -11.64 13.01 -5.48
C ARG A 250 -10.45 12.08 -5.35
N SER A 251 -9.80 11.77 -6.48
CA SER A 251 -8.62 10.93 -6.54
C SER A 251 -7.32 11.70 -6.28
N CYS A 252 -6.22 10.96 -6.17
CA CYS A 252 -4.87 11.50 -6.20
C CYS A 252 -4.17 11.20 -7.53
N PHE A 253 -3.61 12.22 -8.19
CA PHE A 253 -2.77 12.05 -9.37
C PHE A 253 -1.28 12.14 -9.00
N TYR A 254 -0.53 11.05 -9.17
CA TYR A 254 0.94 11.07 -9.05
C TYR A 254 1.55 11.51 -10.38
N LEU A 255 2.21 12.67 -10.40
CA LEU A 255 2.75 13.28 -11.60
C LEU A 255 4.21 12.87 -11.84
N TYR A 256 4.49 12.27 -12.99
CA TYR A 256 5.86 11.88 -13.34
C TYR A 256 6.73 13.07 -13.73
N ALA A 257 7.64 13.46 -12.83
CA ALA A 257 8.56 14.57 -13.03
C ALA A 257 10.03 14.14 -12.90
N LYS A 258 10.74 14.09 -14.04
CA LYS A 258 12.19 13.89 -14.06
C LYS A 258 12.90 15.25 -14.19
N VAL A 259 13.15 15.90 -13.05
CA VAL A 259 13.72 17.26 -12.99
C VAL A 259 15.25 17.23 -12.98
N VAL A 260 15.84 16.23 -12.32
CA VAL A 260 17.30 16.08 -12.21
C VAL A 260 17.86 15.05 -13.20
N PRO A 261 19.12 15.19 -13.65
CA PRO A 261 19.77 14.17 -14.46
C PRO A 261 19.99 12.86 -13.68
N LEU A 262 19.23 11.83 -14.05
CA LEU A 262 19.33 10.46 -13.56
C LEU A 262 19.74 9.50 -14.68
N ARG A 263 20.23 8.32 -14.33
CA ARG A 263 20.53 7.27 -15.31
C ARG A 263 19.30 7.01 -16.17
N ASN A 264 19.52 6.87 -17.47
CA ASN A 264 18.41 6.59 -18.37
C ASN A 264 18.00 5.12 -18.23
N ASP A 265 16.78 4.90 -17.76
CA ASP A 265 16.09 3.62 -17.77
C ASP A 265 15.13 3.59 -18.97
N ILE A 266 15.22 2.55 -19.81
CA ILE A 266 14.36 2.40 -21.00
C ILE A 266 12.87 2.26 -20.68
N ASN A 267 12.55 1.89 -19.44
CA ASN A 267 11.18 1.75 -18.95
C ASN A 267 10.70 3.01 -18.22
N ASN A 268 11.50 4.08 -18.13
CA ASN A 268 10.97 5.35 -17.65
C ASN A 268 9.76 5.78 -18.50
N CYS A 269 8.83 6.49 -17.86
CA CYS A 269 7.68 7.10 -18.52
C CYS A 269 8.10 7.79 -19.83
N LYS A 270 7.38 7.46 -20.89
CA LYS A 270 7.74 7.89 -22.25
C LYS A 270 7.38 9.35 -22.49
N SER A 271 6.53 9.93 -21.65
CA SER A 271 6.27 11.36 -21.59
C SER A 271 6.19 11.83 -20.15
N SER A 272 6.90 12.91 -19.82
CA SER A 272 6.89 13.54 -18.50
C SER A 272 6.16 14.87 -18.53
N VAL A 273 5.53 15.26 -17.41
CA VAL A 273 4.94 16.60 -17.25
C VAL A 273 5.97 17.73 -17.37
N VAL A 274 7.26 17.42 -17.20
CA VAL A 274 8.37 18.39 -17.34
C VAL A 274 8.66 18.71 -18.81
N GLU A 275 8.64 17.69 -19.67
CA GLU A 275 9.07 17.81 -21.06
C GLU A 275 7.92 18.18 -22.00
N GLN A 276 6.68 17.87 -21.62
CA GLN A 276 5.50 18.12 -22.43
C GLN A 276 4.86 19.47 -22.11
N ARG A 277 4.21 20.06 -23.11
CA ARG A 277 3.38 21.26 -22.89
C ARG A 277 2.12 20.82 -22.16
N ILE A 278 2.01 21.11 -20.87
CA ILE A 278 0.84 20.79 -20.05
C ILE A 278 0.06 22.07 -19.74
N ASP A 279 -1.27 21.99 -19.79
CA ASP A 279 -2.12 23.05 -19.26
C ASP A 279 -2.25 22.93 -17.74
N TRP A 280 -1.32 23.56 -17.03
CA TRP A 280 -1.31 23.61 -15.58
C TRP A 280 -2.53 24.30 -14.98
N GLN A 281 -3.25 25.15 -15.73
CA GLN A 281 -4.48 25.76 -15.21
C GLN A 281 -5.59 24.72 -14.99
N ILE A 282 -5.59 23.62 -15.74
CA ILE A 282 -6.54 22.51 -15.51
C ILE A 282 -6.19 21.81 -14.19
N LEU A 283 -4.93 21.47 -13.99
CA LEU A 283 -4.46 20.76 -12.79
C LEU A 283 -4.66 21.62 -11.53
N ARG A 284 -4.37 22.93 -11.60
CA ARG A 284 -4.64 23.87 -10.50
C ARG A 284 -6.11 23.95 -10.14
N ARG A 285 -7.00 23.95 -11.14
CA ARG A 285 -8.45 23.91 -10.90
C ARG A 285 -8.89 22.61 -10.24
N LEU A 286 -8.33 21.47 -10.66
CA LEU A 286 -8.56 20.18 -10.00
C LEU A 286 -8.11 20.22 -8.53
N ALA A 287 -6.91 20.74 -8.26
CA ALA A 287 -6.40 20.88 -6.89
C ALA A 287 -7.32 21.75 -6.03
N ALA A 288 -7.75 22.90 -6.57
CA ALA A 288 -8.70 23.79 -5.90
C ALA A 288 -10.09 23.15 -5.67
N ASP A 289 -10.51 22.24 -6.55
CA ASP A 289 -11.76 21.49 -6.45
C ASP A 289 -11.65 20.22 -5.56
N GLY A 290 -10.47 19.96 -4.97
CA GLY A 290 -10.24 18.93 -3.96
C GLY A 290 -9.54 17.66 -4.44
N TRP A 291 -9.09 17.58 -5.69
CA TRP A 291 -8.23 16.46 -6.12
C TRP A 291 -6.82 16.60 -5.54
N GLU A 292 -6.26 15.49 -5.11
CA GLU A 292 -4.90 15.46 -4.59
C GLU A 292 -3.88 15.30 -5.74
N PHE A 293 -2.68 15.82 -5.53
CA PHE A 293 -1.53 15.57 -6.39
C PHE A 293 -0.34 15.08 -5.57
N GLY A 294 0.42 14.17 -6.14
CA GLY A 294 1.64 13.64 -5.55
C GLY A 294 2.77 13.53 -6.58
N PHE A 295 3.94 13.10 -6.11
CA PHE A 295 5.10 12.90 -6.98
C PHE A 295 5.15 11.46 -7.50
N HIS A 296 5.21 11.27 -8.82
CA HIS A 296 5.55 9.96 -9.40
C HIS A 296 7.05 9.90 -9.69
N ALA A 297 7.82 9.27 -8.80
CA ALA A 297 9.27 9.33 -8.81
C ALA A 297 9.88 8.48 -9.95
N PRO A 298 10.84 9.00 -10.73
CA PRO A 298 11.60 8.19 -11.68
C PRO A 298 12.31 6.98 -11.04
N ILE A 299 12.48 5.91 -11.81
CA ILE A 299 13.05 4.62 -11.36
C ILE A 299 14.40 4.76 -10.62
N ASP A 300 15.26 5.67 -11.06
CA ASP A 300 16.62 5.84 -10.52
C ASP A 300 16.70 6.96 -9.47
N SER A 301 15.55 7.41 -8.92
CA SER A 301 15.50 8.54 -7.98
C SER A 301 16.27 8.28 -6.69
N GLU A 302 16.31 7.03 -6.22
CA GLU A 302 17.01 6.66 -4.98
C GLU A 302 18.53 6.90 -5.04
N SER A 303 19.09 7.00 -6.25
CA SER A 303 20.50 7.30 -6.43
C SER A 303 20.90 8.67 -5.87
N LYS A 304 19.94 9.59 -5.70
CA LYS A 304 20.16 10.98 -5.28
C LYS A 304 18.96 11.55 -4.53
N LEU A 305 19.16 11.99 -3.28
CA LEU A 305 18.12 12.67 -2.50
C LEU A 305 17.54 13.89 -3.23
N GLU A 306 18.37 14.59 -4.00
CA GLU A 306 17.98 15.76 -4.78
C GLU A 306 16.89 15.44 -5.82
N SER A 307 16.76 14.18 -6.26
CA SER A 307 15.67 13.78 -7.17
C SER A 307 14.30 13.98 -6.52
N PHE A 308 14.17 13.62 -5.25
CA PHE A 308 12.94 13.78 -4.49
C PHE A 308 12.69 15.24 -4.11
N VAL A 309 13.72 15.94 -3.64
CA VAL A 309 13.62 17.35 -3.22
C VAL A 309 13.22 18.24 -4.39
N GLU A 310 13.96 18.18 -5.51
CA GLU A 310 13.69 19.02 -6.67
C GLU A 310 12.44 18.58 -7.43
N GLY A 311 12.15 17.27 -7.49
CA GLY A 311 10.90 16.75 -8.06
C GLY A 311 9.68 17.29 -7.33
N LYS A 312 9.68 17.20 -6.00
CA LYS A 312 8.63 17.75 -5.15
C LYS A 312 8.48 19.25 -5.36
N ARG A 313 9.56 20.00 -5.17
CA ARG A 313 9.59 21.46 -5.30
C ARG A 313 9.05 21.92 -6.66
N TRP A 314 9.49 21.28 -7.74
CA TRP A 314 9.06 21.64 -9.09
C TRP A 314 7.56 21.44 -9.29
N ILE A 315 7.00 20.34 -8.77
CA ILE A 315 5.55 20.09 -8.85
C ILE A 315 4.79 21.14 -8.04
N GLU A 316 5.22 21.44 -6.81
CA GLU A 316 4.59 22.45 -5.95
C GLU A 316 4.62 23.84 -6.60
N GLU A 317 5.75 24.23 -7.21
CA GLU A 317 5.86 25.50 -7.95
C GLU A 317 4.90 25.56 -9.15
N LYS A 318 4.68 24.44 -9.85
CA LYS A 318 3.74 24.38 -10.98
C LYS A 318 2.28 24.37 -10.54
N LEU A 319 1.96 23.62 -9.48
CA LEU A 319 0.60 23.49 -8.95
C LEU A 319 0.17 24.65 -8.05
N GLU A 320 1.12 25.42 -7.51
CA GLU A 320 0.85 26.48 -6.53
C GLU A 320 0.16 25.95 -5.25
N THR A 321 0.36 24.66 -4.95
CA THR A 321 -0.11 23.97 -3.73
C THR A 321 0.94 22.95 -3.29
N PRO A 322 1.09 22.69 -1.97
CA PRO A 322 1.96 21.63 -1.48
C PRO A 322 1.49 20.24 -1.95
N ILE A 323 2.44 19.30 -2.03
CA ILE A 323 2.15 17.87 -2.20
C ILE A 323 2.70 17.08 -1.01
N HIS A 324 1.99 16.03 -0.61
CA HIS A 324 2.27 15.32 0.64
C HIS A 324 2.77 13.90 0.47
N GLY A 325 2.50 13.25 -0.66
CA GLY A 325 2.99 11.91 -0.91
C GLY A 325 3.54 11.69 -2.30
N LEU A 326 3.99 10.46 -2.49
CA LEU A 326 4.61 10.01 -3.71
C LEU A 326 4.27 8.54 -4.01
N ARG A 327 4.60 8.16 -5.24
CA ARG A 327 4.72 6.77 -5.67
C ARG A 327 5.91 6.62 -6.59
N HIS A 328 6.68 5.56 -6.43
CA HIS A 328 7.76 5.23 -7.35
C HIS A 328 7.23 4.60 -8.64
N HIS A 329 7.71 5.10 -9.77
CA HIS A 329 7.50 4.45 -11.06
C HIS A 329 8.10 3.03 -11.04
N TYR A 330 7.31 2.06 -11.49
CA TYR A 330 7.61 0.62 -11.35
C TYR A 330 7.75 0.11 -9.90
N LEU A 331 7.26 0.85 -8.89
CA LEU A 331 7.42 0.48 -7.48
C LEU A 331 8.90 0.29 -7.10
N ALA A 332 9.79 1.07 -7.72
CA ALA A 332 11.25 0.91 -7.67
C ALA A 332 11.87 1.44 -6.36
N LEU A 333 11.38 0.94 -5.23
CA LEU A 333 12.02 1.11 -3.92
C LEU A 333 13.34 0.31 -3.85
N ASN A 334 14.19 0.63 -2.89
CA ASN A 334 15.30 -0.22 -2.50
C ASN A 334 14.77 -1.48 -1.82
N TRP A 335 14.38 -2.50 -2.59
CA TRP A 335 13.78 -3.71 -2.04
C TRP A 335 14.73 -4.55 -1.17
N LYS A 336 16.04 -4.28 -1.20
CA LYS A 336 16.98 -4.89 -0.24
C LYS A 336 16.93 -4.20 1.13
N GLN A 337 16.68 -2.89 1.14
CA GLN A 337 16.65 -2.05 2.33
C GLN A 337 15.57 -0.96 2.19
N PRO A 338 14.27 -1.31 2.24
CA PRO A 338 13.21 -0.34 1.93
C PRO A 338 13.23 0.90 2.82
N HIS A 339 13.68 0.76 4.08
CA HIS A 339 13.84 1.84 5.04
C HIS A 339 14.76 2.97 4.56
N VAL A 340 15.73 2.68 3.68
CA VAL A 340 16.61 3.70 3.09
C VAL A 340 15.83 4.64 2.19
N SER A 341 14.95 4.11 1.34
CA SER A 341 14.04 4.86 0.47
C SER A 341 13.12 5.76 1.30
N PHE A 342 12.49 5.19 2.32
CA PHE A 342 11.57 5.92 3.19
C PHE A 342 12.25 7.04 3.98
N ARG A 343 13.52 6.88 4.39
CA ARG A 343 14.31 7.98 4.98
C ARG A 343 14.49 9.13 3.97
N GLN A 344 14.84 8.82 2.72
CA GLN A 344 14.97 9.86 1.68
C GLN A 344 13.65 10.59 1.42
N HIS A 345 12.51 9.88 1.50
CA HIS A 345 11.19 10.49 1.40
C HIS A 345 10.91 11.48 2.52
N ILE A 346 11.24 11.10 3.76
CA ILE A 346 11.12 11.97 4.94
C ILE A 346 12.03 13.19 4.80
N ASP A 347 13.29 13.00 4.38
CA ASP A 347 14.26 14.08 4.18
C ASP A 347 13.81 15.06 3.08
N ALA A 348 13.10 14.58 2.06
CA ALA A 348 12.45 15.41 1.04
C ALA A 348 11.11 16.03 1.50
N GLY A 349 10.66 15.71 2.72
CA GLY A 349 9.48 16.28 3.36
C GLY A 349 8.16 15.66 2.92
N PHE A 350 8.16 14.46 2.35
CA PHE A 350 6.92 13.70 2.15
C PHE A 350 6.37 13.20 3.50
N ARG A 351 5.08 12.85 3.51
CA ARG A 351 4.33 12.38 4.70
C ARG A 351 3.73 11.01 4.51
N TYR A 352 3.54 10.60 3.26
CA TYR A 352 3.13 9.25 2.96
C TYR A 352 3.72 8.75 1.62
N ASP A 353 3.69 7.44 1.44
CA ASP A 353 4.07 6.71 0.23
C ASP A 353 2.98 5.68 -0.12
N THR A 354 2.83 5.37 -1.41
CA THR A 354 1.93 4.31 -1.91
C THR A 354 2.66 3.36 -2.86
N SER A 355 3.95 3.12 -2.64
CA SER A 355 4.81 2.34 -3.53
C SER A 355 4.84 0.85 -3.20
N ILE A 356 4.13 0.40 -2.16
CA ILE A 356 4.08 -1.02 -1.82
C ILE A 356 2.88 -1.68 -2.48
N ALA A 357 3.17 -2.41 -3.56
CA ALA A 357 2.21 -3.23 -4.28
C ALA A 357 2.88 -4.46 -4.91
N TRP A 358 2.06 -5.42 -5.30
CA TRP A 358 2.48 -6.47 -6.22
C TRP A 358 2.49 -5.93 -7.65
N LYS A 359 3.52 -6.29 -8.41
CA LYS A 359 3.68 -5.87 -9.80
C LYS A 359 2.70 -6.56 -10.75
N ASP A 360 2.34 -7.82 -10.47
CA ASP A 360 1.71 -8.72 -11.44
C ASP A 360 0.38 -9.34 -10.97
N ILE A 361 0.01 -9.17 -9.71
CA ILE A 361 -1.21 -9.73 -9.13
C ILE A 361 -1.89 -8.72 -8.20
N ALA A 362 -3.20 -8.83 -8.01
CA ALA A 362 -3.90 -8.06 -6.99
C ALA A 362 -3.70 -8.72 -5.62
N GLY A 363 -3.55 -7.94 -4.55
CA GLY A 363 -3.30 -8.49 -3.22
C GLY A 363 -2.57 -7.54 -2.27
N PHE A 364 -2.02 -8.10 -1.19
CA PHE A 364 -1.43 -7.36 -0.09
C PHE A 364 0.04 -7.72 0.08
N ARG A 365 0.93 -6.91 -0.48
CA ARG A 365 2.38 -7.18 -0.44
C ARG A 365 2.95 -7.09 0.97
N ALA A 366 2.59 -6.03 1.71
CA ALA A 366 2.87 -5.90 3.15
C ALA A 366 2.01 -6.84 4.04
N ALA A 367 1.19 -7.70 3.42
CA ALA A 367 0.23 -8.57 4.08
C ALA A 367 -0.71 -7.83 5.05
N THR A 368 -1.00 -6.57 4.76
CA THR A 368 -2.01 -5.76 5.46
C THR A 368 -2.79 -4.90 4.48
N CYS A 369 -4.01 -4.52 4.86
CA CYS A 369 -4.84 -3.56 4.13
C CYS A 369 -5.04 -2.24 4.90
N HIS A 370 -4.18 -1.93 5.88
CA HIS A 370 -4.22 -0.69 6.65
C HIS A 370 -2.95 0.13 6.47
N PRO A 371 -3.03 1.47 6.65
CA PRO A 371 -1.84 2.30 6.68
C PRO A 371 -0.92 1.90 7.84
N PHE A 372 0.38 1.83 7.58
CA PHE A 372 1.40 1.50 8.58
C PHE A 372 2.62 2.40 8.45
N GLN A 373 3.44 2.46 9.49
CA GLN A 373 4.72 3.16 9.42
C GLN A 373 5.82 2.14 9.10
N PRO A 374 6.58 2.28 8.01
CA PRO A 374 7.68 1.37 7.72
C PRO A 374 8.69 1.31 8.87
N PHE A 375 9.19 0.12 9.19
CA PHE A 375 10.14 -0.07 10.28
C PHE A 375 11.58 0.12 9.80
N ASP A 376 12.32 0.98 10.47
CA ASP A 376 13.75 1.16 10.29
C ASP A 376 14.50 0.09 11.07
N SER A 377 14.89 -0.99 10.37
CA SER A 377 15.58 -2.12 11.00
C SER A 377 16.98 -1.78 11.55
N GLU A 378 17.62 -0.72 11.04
CA GLU A 378 18.93 -0.25 11.54
C GLU A 378 18.78 0.59 12.80
N GLN A 379 17.77 1.45 12.87
CA GLN A 379 17.53 2.32 14.03
C GLN A 379 16.59 1.69 15.07
N GLY A 380 15.95 0.56 14.75
CA GLY A 380 15.04 -0.16 15.64
C GLY A 380 13.79 0.63 15.98
N LYS A 381 13.21 1.37 15.03
CA LYS A 381 12.01 2.19 15.28
C LYS A 381 11.17 2.37 14.00
N PRO A 382 9.85 2.65 14.11
CA PRO A 382 9.06 3.10 12.97
C PRO A 382 9.57 4.45 12.43
N LEU A 383 9.44 4.64 11.12
CA LEU A 383 9.74 5.90 10.42
C LEU A 383 8.54 6.85 10.48
N ASP A 384 8.79 8.17 10.51
CA ASP A 384 7.75 9.21 10.53
C ASP A 384 7.19 9.48 9.13
N ILE A 385 6.72 8.41 8.49
CA ILE A 385 6.03 8.39 7.20
C ILE A 385 5.03 7.25 7.22
N TYR A 386 3.86 7.45 6.65
CA TYR A 386 2.90 6.37 6.46
C TYR A 386 3.04 5.74 5.07
N GLU A 387 2.94 4.43 5.01
CA GLU A 387 2.73 3.72 3.77
C GLU A 387 1.27 3.27 3.69
N LEU A 388 0.65 3.48 2.53
CA LEU A 388 -0.71 3.07 2.21
C LEU A 388 -0.63 2.04 1.05
N PRO A 389 -0.64 0.72 1.34
CA PRO A 389 -0.34 -0.29 0.34
C PRO A 389 -1.42 -0.33 -0.74
N ILE A 390 -1.00 -0.40 -2.01
CA ILE A 390 -1.93 -0.63 -3.12
C ILE A 390 -2.39 -2.08 -3.06
N CYS A 391 -3.71 -2.27 -3.05
CA CYS A 391 -4.29 -3.61 -3.09
C CYS A 391 -4.71 -4.04 -4.50
N LEU A 392 -4.96 -3.08 -5.39
CA LEU A 392 -5.47 -3.32 -6.73
C LEU A 392 -5.00 -2.26 -7.72
N MET A 393 -4.25 -2.69 -8.74
CA MET A 393 -3.82 -1.88 -9.88
C MET A 393 -4.45 -2.42 -11.17
N ASP A 394 -4.75 -1.55 -12.13
CA ASP A 394 -5.33 -1.92 -13.41
C ASP A 394 -4.61 -3.09 -14.12
N GLY A 395 -3.28 -3.04 -14.22
CA GLY A 395 -2.45 -4.05 -14.86
C GLY A 395 -2.38 -5.38 -14.09
N ASN A 396 -2.86 -5.43 -12.83
CA ASN A 396 -2.96 -6.69 -12.08
C ASN A 396 -4.14 -7.54 -12.53
N ILE A 397 -5.23 -6.92 -12.98
CA ILE A 397 -6.50 -7.61 -13.26
C ILE A 397 -6.96 -7.49 -14.71
N ILE A 398 -6.38 -6.57 -15.50
CA ILE A 398 -6.73 -6.37 -16.91
C ILE A 398 -5.53 -6.71 -17.79
N ASN A 399 -5.69 -7.75 -18.62
CA ASN A 399 -4.69 -8.13 -19.61
C ASN A 399 -5.35 -8.93 -20.75
N ASP A 400 -4.57 -9.24 -21.78
CA ASP A 400 -5.06 -9.93 -23.00
C ASP A 400 -5.61 -11.35 -22.75
N THR A 401 -5.37 -11.93 -21.57
CA THR A 401 -5.75 -13.31 -21.23
C THR A 401 -6.94 -13.40 -20.28
N ILE A 402 -7.36 -12.30 -19.66
CA ILE A 402 -8.47 -12.25 -18.70
C ILE A 402 -9.61 -11.46 -19.33
N ASP A 403 -10.81 -12.05 -19.38
CA ASP A 403 -11.99 -11.33 -19.83
C ASP A 403 -12.47 -10.28 -18.80
N VAL A 404 -13.33 -9.37 -19.26
CA VAL A 404 -13.82 -8.25 -18.45
C VAL A 404 -14.54 -8.72 -17.18
N SER A 405 -15.34 -9.79 -17.27
CA SER A 405 -16.12 -10.29 -16.13
C SER A 405 -15.20 -10.87 -15.04
N ASN A 406 -14.20 -11.66 -15.45
CA ASN A 406 -13.19 -12.20 -14.55
C ASN A 406 -12.31 -11.12 -13.93
N SER A 407 -12.00 -10.06 -14.70
CA SER A 407 -11.27 -8.88 -14.19
C SER A 407 -12.05 -8.19 -13.06
N ILE A 408 -13.37 -8.01 -13.26
CA ILE A 408 -14.26 -7.40 -12.26
C ILE A 408 -14.34 -8.27 -11.00
N GLU A 409 -14.55 -9.58 -11.14
CA GLU A 409 -14.63 -10.49 -9.99
C GLU A 409 -13.31 -10.56 -9.20
N ALA A 410 -12.16 -10.54 -9.88
CA ALA A 410 -10.86 -10.47 -9.22
C ALA A 410 -10.73 -9.19 -8.37
N GLY A 411 -11.11 -8.04 -8.93
CA GLY A 411 -11.14 -6.77 -8.19
C GLY A 411 -12.09 -6.79 -7.00
N LEU A 412 -13.35 -7.22 -7.22
CA LEU A 412 -14.36 -7.34 -6.15
C LEU A 412 -13.94 -8.31 -5.05
N GLY A 413 -13.20 -9.37 -5.39
CA GLY A 413 -12.61 -10.31 -4.42
C GLY A 413 -11.69 -9.61 -3.42
N ILE A 414 -10.77 -8.77 -3.90
CA ILE A 414 -9.87 -7.99 -3.03
C ILE A 414 -10.67 -7.00 -2.18
N ILE A 415 -11.65 -6.32 -2.77
CA ILE A 415 -12.47 -5.35 -2.04
C ILE A 415 -13.27 -6.02 -0.91
N ARG A 416 -13.81 -7.23 -1.12
CA ARG A 416 -14.49 -8.00 -0.06
C ARG A 416 -13.58 -8.19 1.15
N THR A 417 -12.33 -8.61 0.92
CA THR A 417 -11.33 -8.78 1.98
C THR A 417 -11.04 -7.48 2.73
N VAL A 418 -10.89 -6.35 2.02
CA VAL A 418 -10.71 -5.03 2.64
C VAL A 418 -11.91 -4.66 3.52
N LYS A 419 -13.14 -4.90 3.04
CA LYS A 419 -14.37 -4.63 3.80
C LYS A 419 -14.45 -5.47 5.06
N GLU A 420 -14.12 -6.75 4.98
CA GLU A 420 -14.14 -7.68 6.11
C GLU A 420 -13.16 -7.27 7.21
N GLN A 421 -11.97 -6.78 6.85
CA GLN A 421 -10.96 -6.31 7.80
C GLN A 421 -11.13 -4.83 8.21
N GLY A 422 -12.04 -4.12 7.55
CA GLY A 422 -12.26 -2.69 7.72
C GLY A 422 -11.02 -1.88 7.36
N GLY A 423 -10.34 -2.24 6.28
CA GLY A 423 -9.13 -1.60 5.75
C GLY A 423 -9.39 -0.41 4.82
N VAL A 424 -8.35 -0.04 4.10
CA VAL A 424 -8.38 0.91 2.99
C VAL A 424 -8.14 0.18 1.67
N ALA A 425 -9.01 0.39 0.70
CA ALA A 425 -8.80 -0.05 -0.67
C ALA A 425 -8.08 1.07 -1.44
N VAL A 426 -6.76 0.98 -1.54
CA VAL A 426 -5.96 1.88 -2.38
C VAL A 426 -5.91 1.31 -3.78
N LEU A 427 -6.52 2.03 -4.72
CA LEU A 427 -6.70 1.64 -6.11
C LEU A 427 -5.80 2.45 -7.01
N ASP A 428 -5.19 1.81 -8.01
CA ASP A 428 -4.30 2.46 -8.96
C ASP A 428 -4.72 2.22 -10.41
N TRP A 429 -5.17 3.27 -11.08
CA TRP A 429 -5.50 3.26 -12.51
C TRP A 429 -4.71 4.34 -13.24
N HIS A 430 -3.89 3.97 -14.22
CA HIS A 430 -3.02 4.92 -14.88
C HIS A 430 -3.83 5.99 -15.63
N THR A 431 -3.33 7.22 -15.66
CA THR A 431 -4.09 8.37 -16.18
C THR A 431 -4.54 8.20 -17.63
N GLU A 432 -3.70 7.62 -18.47
CA GLU A 432 -3.97 7.42 -19.89
C GLU A 432 -5.06 6.37 -20.16
N THR A 433 -5.40 5.55 -19.16
CA THR A 433 -6.44 4.52 -19.28
C THR A 433 -7.84 5.10 -19.35
N ALA A 434 -8.03 6.36 -18.94
CA ALA A 434 -9.31 7.07 -19.02
C ALA A 434 -9.84 7.20 -20.45
N CYS A 435 -8.97 7.18 -21.47
CA CYS A 435 -9.42 7.19 -22.86
C CYS A 435 -10.24 5.95 -23.22
N ASN A 436 -10.07 4.86 -22.45
CA ASN A 436 -10.77 3.58 -22.60
C ASN A 436 -10.76 3.05 -24.05
N ALA A 437 -9.65 3.31 -24.75
CA ALA A 437 -9.48 3.07 -26.18
C ALA A 437 -8.11 2.45 -26.46
N TYR A 438 -7.90 2.03 -27.70
CA TYR A 438 -6.66 1.39 -28.14
C TYR A 438 -6.32 0.17 -27.26
N ASN A 439 -5.08 0.09 -26.75
CA ASN A 439 -4.61 -0.94 -25.83
C ASN A 439 -5.16 -0.80 -24.40
N TYR A 440 -5.84 0.31 -24.08
CA TYR A 440 -6.49 0.53 -22.78
C TYR A 440 -8.01 0.32 -22.84
N LYS A 441 -8.50 -0.36 -23.88
CA LYS A 441 -9.91 -0.71 -24.01
C LYS A 441 -10.36 -1.53 -22.80
N ASN A 442 -11.53 -1.18 -22.26
CA ASN A 442 -12.18 -1.76 -21.08
C ASN A 442 -11.57 -1.39 -19.72
N TYR A 443 -10.45 -0.66 -19.64
CA TYR A 443 -9.84 -0.31 -18.35
C TYR A 443 -10.78 0.51 -17.47
N LEU A 444 -11.37 1.57 -18.04
CA LEU A 444 -12.37 2.38 -17.34
C LEU A 444 -13.68 1.61 -17.11
N THR A 445 -14.04 0.71 -18.02
CA THR A 445 -15.25 -0.12 -17.89
C THR A 445 -15.17 -1.05 -16.67
N VAL A 446 -14.05 -1.74 -16.50
CA VAL A 446 -13.79 -2.62 -15.36
C VAL A 446 -13.78 -1.81 -14.07
N LEU A 447 -13.05 -0.68 -14.05
CA LEU A 447 -13.00 0.19 -12.88
C LEU A 447 -14.39 0.65 -12.46
N ARG A 448 -15.20 1.10 -13.42
CA ARG A 448 -16.57 1.55 -13.17
C ARG A 448 -17.39 0.49 -12.46
N HIS A 449 -17.33 -0.77 -12.91
CA HIS A 449 -18.09 -1.87 -12.30
C HIS A 449 -17.56 -2.28 -10.92
N ILE A 450 -16.28 -2.05 -10.62
CA ILE A 450 -15.74 -2.24 -9.28
C ILE A 450 -16.13 -1.09 -8.36
N LEU A 451 -16.04 0.15 -8.83
CA LEU A 451 -16.18 1.36 -8.02
C LEU A 451 -17.64 1.72 -7.72
N GLU A 452 -18.55 1.64 -8.71
CA GLU A 452 -19.95 2.09 -8.55
C GLU A 452 -20.66 1.46 -7.34
N PRO A 453 -20.59 0.12 -7.11
CA PRO A 453 -21.19 -0.49 -5.92
C PRO A 453 -20.62 0.03 -4.59
N LEU A 454 -19.36 0.51 -4.59
CA LEU A 454 -18.70 1.01 -3.39
C LEU A 454 -19.06 2.46 -3.09
N LEU A 455 -19.38 3.24 -4.12
CA LEU A 455 -19.85 4.62 -3.96
C LEU A 455 -21.27 4.68 -3.38
N GLU A 456 -22.08 3.67 -3.67
CA GLU A 456 -23.42 3.51 -3.11
C GLU A 456 -23.41 2.90 -1.70
N ASP A 457 -22.26 2.40 -1.25
CA ASP A 457 -22.12 1.78 0.06
C ASP A 457 -21.96 2.82 1.17
N GLY A 458 -23.01 2.97 1.97
CA GLY A 458 -23.03 3.85 3.15
C GLY A 458 -21.96 3.55 4.19
N ASP A 459 -21.33 2.38 4.17
CA ASP A 459 -20.22 2.01 5.06
C ASP A 459 -18.84 2.47 4.56
N ALA A 460 -18.72 2.94 3.31
CA ALA A 460 -17.46 3.39 2.73
C ALA A 460 -17.13 4.85 3.07
N TRP A 461 -15.88 5.12 3.44
CA TRP A 461 -15.30 6.46 3.44
C TRP A 461 -14.42 6.66 2.21
N ILE A 462 -14.86 7.50 1.29
CA ILE A 462 -14.07 7.87 0.11
C ILE A 462 -13.23 9.09 0.50
N ALA A 463 -11.92 8.99 0.34
CA ALA A 463 -11.00 10.03 0.73
C ALA A 463 -9.70 9.93 -0.09
N THR A 464 -9.01 11.06 -0.19
CA THR A 464 -7.67 11.11 -0.76
C THR A 464 -6.67 10.39 0.16
N PRO A 465 -5.55 9.86 -0.38
CA PRO A 465 -4.46 9.31 0.43
C PRO A 465 -4.00 10.22 1.56
N TRP A 466 -3.94 11.54 1.35
CA TRP A 466 -3.57 12.49 2.39
C TRP A 466 -4.61 12.60 3.50
N GLU A 467 -5.89 12.70 3.18
CA GLU A 467 -6.96 12.71 4.19
C GLU A 467 -6.94 11.43 5.05
N ILE A 468 -6.72 10.27 4.42
CA ILE A 468 -6.58 8.99 5.12
C ILE A 468 -5.36 9.02 6.04
N THR A 469 -4.22 9.51 5.55
CA THR A 469 -2.98 9.65 6.32
C THR A 469 -3.19 10.55 7.54
N GLN A 470 -3.77 11.73 7.36
CA GLN A 470 -4.04 12.68 8.45
C GLN A 470 -4.97 12.09 9.50
N HIS A 471 -6.05 11.43 9.06
CA HIS A 471 -6.98 10.77 9.96
C HIS A 471 -6.30 9.64 10.74
N TRP A 472 -5.49 8.81 10.06
CA TRP A 472 -4.78 7.70 10.69
C TRP A 472 -3.71 8.18 11.67
N GLN A 473 -3.00 9.26 11.35
CA GLN A 473 -2.03 9.91 12.26
C GLN A 473 -2.73 10.47 13.50
N HIS A 474 -3.81 11.23 13.34
CA HIS A 474 -4.59 11.74 14.48
C HIS A 474 -5.14 10.62 15.36
N ARG A 475 -5.56 9.53 14.73
CA ARG A 475 -6.01 8.32 15.41
C ARG A 475 -4.87 7.64 16.18
N SER A 476 -3.66 7.60 15.62
CA SER A 476 -2.44 7.11 16.29
C SER A 476 -2.20 7.85 17.60
N VAL A 477 -2.15 9.18 17.54
CA VAL A 477 -1.90 10.03 18.71
C VAL A 477 -2.93 9.79 19.82
N LYS A 478 -4.21 9.60 19.46
CA LYS A 478 -5.26 9.28 20.44
C LYS A 478 -5.10 7.91 21.09
N LEU A 479 -4.66 6.90 20.33
CA LEU A 479 -4.43 5.55 20.85
C LEU A 479 -3.20 5.49 21.75
N GLU A 480 -2.17 6.29 21.46
CA GLU A 480 -0.94 6.34 22.25
C GLU A 480 -1.05 7.23 23.51
N ALA A 481 -1.98 8.19 23.52
CA ALA A 481 -2.22 9.06 24.67
C ALA A 481 -3.16 8.46 25.74
N ALA A 482 -3.85 7.37 25.42
CA ALA A 482 -4.85 6.71 26.26
C ALA A 482 -4.26 5.52 27.02
#